data_AF-A0A7Z8QY94-F1
#
_entry.id   AF-A0A7Z8QY94-F1
#
_cell.length_a   1.000
_cell.length_b   1.000
_cell.length_c   1.000
_cell.angle_alpha   90.00
_cell.angle_beta   90.00
_cell.angle_gamma   90.00
#
_symmetry.space_group_name_H-M   'P 1'
#
loop_
_entity.id
_entity.type
_entity.pdbx_description
1 polymer ?
#
loop_
_entity_poly.entity_id
_entity_poly.type
_entity_poly.pdbx_seq_one_letter_code
_entity_poly.pdbx_strand_id
1 'polypeptide(L)'
;MQEQARQQVIDFLTQLKVERRVSEHTVKNYQRDLKNLSLFCVSYKYEDWGALSSADILKHVAERHRSGLSSKSLQRELSAIRSFYLFLMKAGLVENNPAQHVKAPKQARKLPKTLDVDQVSALLDAGANSVLELRDVAMFELFYSSGLRLSELSSLNLADIDIHDKQLTVVSGKGGKSRLLPMGTKAIKVLQEWLKVRPAVDDEKALFTSVKGTRLGNRSIQLRLKQWCIKKGVPESVNPHMLRHSFATHLLEASQDLRAVQELLGHENISTTQIYTHLDFQHLAEVYDQAHPRAKKSK
;
A
#
# COMPACT_ATOMS: atom_id res chain seq x y z
N MET A 1 -30.37 2.58 -19.80
CA MET A 1 -29.42 1.46 -20.00
C MET A 1 -30.17 0.16 -20.15
N GLN A 2 -30.05 -0.44 -21.34
CA GLN A 2 -30.61 -1.75 -21.66
C GLN A 2 -29.88 -2.86 -20.89
N GLU A 3 -30.53 -4.02 -20.75
CA GLU A 3 -29.97 -5.16 -20.00
C GLU A 3 -28.65 -5.66 -20.59
N GLN A 4 -28.55 -5.69 -21.92
CA GLN A 4 -27.33 -6.06 -22.64
C GLN A 4 -26.13 -5.18 -22.23
N ALA A 5 -26.35 -3.88 -22.05
CA ALA A 5 -25.29 -2.96 -21.68
C ALA A 5 -24.82 -3.14 -20.24
N ARG A 6 -25.70 -3.62 -19.34
CA ARG A 6 -25.32 -4.03 -17.97
C ARG A 6 -24.50 -5.32 -18.00
N GLN A 7 -24.89 -6.28 -18.83
CA GLN A 7 -24.18 -7.55 -18.99
C GLN A 7 -22.74 -7.33 -19.48
N GLN A 8 -22.51 -6.42 -20.41
CA GLN A 8 -21.16 -6.10 -20.91
C GLN A 8 -20.20 -5.62 -19.81
N VAL A 9 -20.70 -4.93 -18.77
CA VAL A 9 -19.88 -4.55 -17.60
C VAL A 9 -19.48 -5.78 -16.79
N ILE A 10 -20.40 -6.73 -16.61
CA ILE A 10 -20.15 -7.99 -15.90
C ILE A 10 -19.12 -8.83 -16.66
N ASP A 11 -19.27 -8.92 -17.98
CA ASP A 11 -18.36 -9.67 -18.85
C ASP A 11 -16.95 -9.08 -18.79
N PHE A 12 -16.83 -7.75 -18.88
CA PHE A 12 -15.57 -7.05 -18.73
C PHE A 12 -14.90 -7.34 -17.38
N LEU A 13 -15.64 -7.24 -16.27
CA LEU A 13 -15.09 -7.48 -14.93
C LEU A 13 -14.66 -8.94 -14.75
N THR A 14 -15.38 -9.88 -15.36
CA THR A 14 -15.05 -11.31 -15.37
C THR A 14 -13.77 -11.56 -16.16
N GLN A 15 -13.66 -11.00 -17.36
CA GLN A 15 -12.45 -11.08 -18.18
C GLN A 15 -11.23 -10.46 -17.45
N LEU A 16 -11.42 -9.31 -16.80
CA LEU A 16 -10.37 -8.65 -16.03
C LEU A 16 -9.80 -9.57 -14.95
N LYS A 17 -10.69 -10.31 -14.27
CA LYS A 17 -10.33 -11.27 -13.22
C LYS A 17 -9.60 -12.50 -13.77
N VAL A 18 -10.10 -13.08 -14.86
CA VAL A 18 -9.60 -14.36 -15.42
C VAL A 18 -8.35 -14.16 -16.27
N GLU A 19 -8.41 -13.28 -17.27
CA GLU A 19 -7.35 -13.17 -18.29
C GLU A 19 -6.20 -12.28 -17.82
N ARG A 20 -6.49 -11.17 -17.13
CA ARG A 20 -5.47 -10.18 -16.74
C ARG A 20 -4.91 -10.39 -15.34
N ARG A 21 -5.45 -11.36 -14.58
CA ARG A 21 -5.08 -11.67 -13.19
C ARG A 21 -4.86 -10.41 -12.33
N VAL A 22 -5.69 -9.39 -12.52
CA VAL A 22 -5.56 -8.16 -11.74
C VAL A 22 -6.03 -8.43 -10.31
N SER A 23 -5.50 -7.66 -9.35
CA SER A 23 -5.87 -7.83 -7.94
C SER A 23 -7.37 -7.68 -7.72
N GLU A 24 -7.94 -8.42 -6.76
CA GLU A 24 -9.35 -8.29 -6.40
C GLU A 24 -9.74 -6.85 -6.04
N HIS A 25 -8.81 -6.10 -5.44
CA HIS A 25 -8.99 -4.69 -5.13
C HIS A 25 -9.18 -3.85 -6.38
N THR A 26 -8.44 -4.13 -7.46
CA THR A 26 -8.60 -3.45 -8.75
C THR A 26 -9.97 -3.74 -9.34
N VAL A 27 -10.42 -5.01 -9.34
CA VAL A 27 -11.75 -5.40 -9.85
C VAL A 27 -12.86 -4.69 -9.08
N LYS A 28 -12.84 -4.74 -7.74
CA LYS A 28 -13.84 -4.05 -6.89
C LYS A 28 -13.88 -2.54 -7.14
N ASN A 29 -12.70 -1.93 -7.31
CA ASN A 29 -12.57 -0.51 -7.62
C ASN A 29 -13.16 -0.17 -9.00
N TYR A 30 -12.87 -0.96 -10.04
CA TYR A 30 -13.41 -0.76 -11.38
C TYR A 30 -14.91 -1.00 -11.43
N GLN A 31 -15.41 -2.02 -10.74
CA GLN A 31 -16.84 -2.28 -10.61
C GLN A 31 -17.58 -1.08 -10.01
N ARG A 32 -17.06 -0.49 -8.93
CA ARG A 32 -17.65 0.70 -8.33
C ARG A 32 -17.66 1.90 -9.30
N ASP A 33 -16.56 2.11 -10.00
CA ASP A 33 -16.40 3.23 -10.92
C ASP A 33 -17.35 3.10 -12.12
N LEU A 34 -17.40 1.92 -12.75
CA LEU A 34 -18.31 1.65 -13.86
C LEU A 34 -19.78 1.70 -13.44
N LYS A 35 -20.10 1.28 -12.20
CA LYS A 35 -21.45 1.46 -11.64
C LYS A 35 -21.85 2.94 -11.59
N ASN A 36 -20.94 3.84 -11.22
CA ASN A 36 -21.25 5.28 -11.21
C ASN A 36 -21.50 5.80 -12.64
N LEU A 37 -20.72 5.35 -13.63
CA LEU A 37 -20.97 5.69 -15.02
C LEU A 37 -22.33 5.14 -15.49
N SER A 38 -22.68 3.89 -15.17
CA SER A 38 -24.00 3.34 -15.49
C SER A 38 -25.14 4.15 -14.89
N LEU A 39 -24.99 4.65 -13.66
CA LEU A 39 -25.98 5.52 -13.01
C LEU A 39 -26.12 6.87 -13.74
N PHE A 40 -24.99 7.46 -14.15
CA PHE A 40 -24.99 8.65 -15.00
C PHE A 40 -25.75 8.39 -16.31
N CYS A 41 -25.46 7.29 -16.99
CA CYS A 41 -26.14 6.92 -18.23
C CYS A 41 -27.66 6.76 -18.04
N VAL A 42 -28.10 6.14 -16.94
CA VAL A 42 -29.53 6.03 -16.61
C VAL A 42 -30.15 7.41 -16.37
N SER A 43 -29.48 8.30 -15.64
CA SER A 43 -30.01 9.64 -15.35
C SER A 43 -30.18 10.52 -16.59
N TYR A 44 -29.29 10.35 -17.57
CA TYR A 44 -29.32 11.07 -18.85
C TYR A 44 -30.00 10.29 -19.98
N LYS A 45 -30.66 9.17 -19.66
CA LYS A 45 -31.42 8.33 -20.60
C LYS A 45 -30.59 7.77 -21.76
N TYR A 46 -29.30 7.53 -21.57
CA TYR A 46 -28.52 6.73 -22.50
C TYR A 46 -28.92 5.25 -22.40
N GLU A 47 -29.03 4.60 -23.55
CA GLU A 47 -29.46 3.21 -23.65
C GLU A 47 -28.29 2.23 -23.79
N ASP A 48 -27.28 2.61 -24.57
CA ASP A 48 -26.08 1.86 -24.89
C ASP A 48 -24.80 2.68 -24.66
N TRP A 49 -23.64 2.01 -24.76
CA TRP A 49 -22.33 2.63 -24.55
C TRP A 49 -21.78 3.38 -25.77
N GLY A 50 -22.28 3.10 -26.97
CA GLY A 50 -21.89 3.75 -28.22
C GLY A 50 -22.45 5.17 -28.32
N ALA A 51 -23.55 5.46 -27.64
CA ALA A 51 -24.18 6.78 -27.60
C ALA A 51 -23.39 7.83 -26.79
N LEU A 52 -22.40 7.43 -25.98
CA LEU A 52 -21.63 8.38 -25.17
C LEU A 52 -20.54 9.07 -25.99
N SER A 53 -20.52 10.39 -25.92
CA SER A 53 -19.46 11.23 -26.47
C SER A 53 -18.40 11.59 -25.42
N SER A 54 -17.28 12.17 -25.86
CA SER A 54 -16.28 12.73 -24.94
C SER A 54 -16.84 13.87 -24.08
N ALA A 55 -17.82 14.61 -24.57
CA ALA A 55 -18.49 15.66 -23.79
C ALA A 55 -19.28 15.07 -22.61
N ASP A 56 -19.89 13.91 -22.80
CA ASP A 56 -20.66 13.23 -21.75
C ASP A 56 -19.74 12.66 -20.66
N ILE A 57 -18.60 12.11 -21.05
CA ILE A 57 -17.58 11.68 -20.08
C ILE A 57 -17.01 12.87 -19.30
N LEU A 58 -16.78 14.02 -19.94
CA LEU A 58 -16.39 15.26 -19.26
C LEU A 58 -17.45 15.71 -18.26
N LYS A 59 -18.73 15.66 -18.65
CA LYS A 59 -19.86 16.00 -17.81
C LYS A 59 -19.96 15.09 -16.58
N HIS A 60 -19.86 13.77 -16.78
CA HIS A 60 -19.79 12.79 -15.70
C HIS A 60 -18.66 13.13 -14.73
N VAL A 61 -17.43 13.32 -15.21
CA VAL A 61 -16.28 13.67 -14.37
C VAL A 61 -16.50 14.97 -13.59
N ALA A 62 -17.10 15.98 -14.22
CA ALA A 62 -17.41 17.25 -13.56
C ALA A 62 -18.47 17.10 -12.46
N GLU A 63 -19.51 16.29 -12.66
CA GLU A 63 -20.51 15.96 -11.65
C GLU A 63 -19.89 15.20 -10.48
N ARG A 64 -19.09 14.17 -10.77
CA ARG A 64 -18.37 13.41 -9.74
C ARG A 64 -17.43 14.31 -8.92
N HIS A 65 -16.73 15.23 -9.57
CA HIS A 65 -15.89 16.22 -8.89
C HIS A 65 -16.71 17.15 -7.99
N ARG A 66 -17.85 17.66 -8.46
CA ARG A 66 -18.77 18.49 -7.67
C ARG A 66 -19.34 17.73 -6.46
N SER A 67 -19.52 16.42 -6.57
CA SER A 67 -19.91 15.54 -5.45
C SER A 67 -18.75 15.24 -4.47
N GLY A 68 -17.61 15.90 -4.59
CA GLY A 68 -16.49 15.80 -3.65
C GLY A 68 -15.47 14.69 -3.95
N LEU A 69 -15.54 14.05 -5.13
CA LEU A 69 -14.55 13.02 -5.50
C LEU A 69 -13.19 13.67 -5.81
N SER A 70 -12.12 13.14 -5.22
CA SER A 70 -10.76 13.66 -5.45
C SER A 70 -10.27 13.42 -6.87
N SER A 71 -9.35 14.26 -7.35
CA SER A 71 -8.69 14.11 -8.67
C SER A 71 -8.10 12.70 -8.86
N LYS A 72 -7.46 12.13 -7.83
CA LYS A 72 -6.90 10.77 -7.89
C LYS A 72 -7.96 9.71 -8.10
N SER A 73 -9.12 9.84 -7.44
CA SER A 73 -10.25 8.94 -7.64
C SER A 73 -10.83 9.08 -9.05
N LEU A 74 -10.93 10.29 -9.58
CA LEU A 74 -11.41 10.55 -10.94
C LEU A 74 -10.45 10.01 -12.01
N GLN A 75 -9.13 10.10 -11.79
CA GLN A 75 -8.13 9.50 -12.70
C GLN A 75 -8.27 7.97 -12.77
N ARG A 76 -8.51 7.33 -11.62
CA ARG A 76 -8.78 5.88 -11.56
C ARG A 76 -10.09 5.52 -12.25
N GLU A 77 -11.15 6.31 -12.03
CA GLU A 77 -12.45 6.13 -12.69
C GLU A 77 -12.31 6.26 -14.22
N LEU A 78 -11.62 7.29 -14.71
CA LEU A 78 -11.28 7.42 -16.14
C LEU A 78 -10.44 6.25 -16.67
N SER A 79 -9.56 5.68 -15.86
CA SER A 79 -8.78 4.48 -16.25
C SER A 79 -9.66 3.24 -16.37
N ALA A 80 -10.64 3.08 -15.47
CA ALA A 80 -11.65 2.02 -15.55
C ALA A 80 -12.51 2.18 -16.80
N ILE A 81 -13.00 3.39 -17.07
CA ILE A 81 -13.81 3.70 -18.26
C ILE A 81 -13.02 3.41 -19.53
N ARG A 82 -11.78 3.90 -19.65
CA ARG A 82 -10.95 3.62 -20.84
C ARG A 82 -10.73 2.13 -21.05
N SER A 83 -10.41 1.40 -19.99
CA SER A 83 -10.18 -0.05 -20.07
C SER A 83 -11.44 -0.80 -20.48
N PHE A 84 -12.61 -0.35 -20.03
CA PHE A 84 -13.89 -0.91 -20.42
C PHE A 84 -14.21 -0.64 -21.89
N TYR A 85 -14.01 0.59 -22.37
CA TYR A 85 -14.21 0.90 -23.79
C TYR A 85 -13.23 0.17 -24.71
N LEU A 86 -11.98 -0.06 -24.28
CA LEU A 86 -11.06 -0.93 -25.03
C LEU A 86 -11.58 -2.37 -25.15
N PHE A 87 -12.25 -2.88 -24.11
CA PHE A 87 -12.91 -4.18 -24.17
C PHE A 87 -14.08 -4.17 -25.17
N LEU A 88 -14.95 -3.16 -25.10
CA LEU A 88 -16.07 -3.00 -26.05
C LEU A 88 -15.59 -2.88 -27.49
N MET A 89 -14.52 -2.11 -27.73
CA MET A 89 -13.91 -1.97 -29.06
C MET A 89 -13.37 -3.31 -29.57
N LYS A 90 -12.69 -4.10 -28.72
CA LYS A 90 -12.20 -5.43 -29.09
C LYS A 90 -13.34 -6.38 -29.45
N ALA A 91 -14.51 -6.20 -28.84
CA ALA A 91 -15.73 -6.95 -29.14
C ALA A 91 -16.53 -6.38 -30.33
N GLY A 92 -16.08 -5.30 -30.97
CA GLY A 92 -16.77 -4.66 -32.10
C GLY A 92 -18.07 -3.93 -31.70
N LEU A 93 -18.28 -3.66 -30.42
CA LEU A 93 -19.53 -3.07 -29.90
C LEU A 93 -19.55 -1.54 -29.96
N VAL A 94 -18.37 -0.92 -30.05
CA VAL A 94 -18.19 0.53 -30.18
C VAL A 94 -16.96 0.80 -31.06
N GLU A 95 -16.99 1.89 -31.83
CA GLU A 95 -15.89 2.25 -32.72
C GLU A 95 -14.77 3.01 -32.01
N ASN A 96 -15.12 3.80 -31.00
CA ASN A 96 -14.21 4.75 -30.37
C ASN A 96 -14.31 4.73 -28.86
N ASN A 97 -13.25 5.19 -28.19
CA ASN A 97 -13.21 5.36 -26.75
C ASN A 97 -13.47 6.83 -26.37
N PRO A 98 -14.67 7.19 -25.86
CA PRO A 98 -15.01 8.57 -25.55
C PRO A 98 -14.19 9.15 -24.39
N ALA A 99 -13.57 8.30 -23.56
CA ALA A 99 -12.72 8.71 -22.44
C ALA A 99 -11.24 8.87 -22.82
N GLN A 100 -10.85 8.59 -24.07
CA GLN A 100 -9.45 8.54 -24.48
C GLN A 100 -8.69 9.83 -24.11
N HIS A 101 -9.27 11.00 -24.44
CA HIS A 101 -8.62 12.30 -24.25
C HIS A 101 -9.10 13.08 -23.02
N VAL A 102 -10.06 12.53 -22.26
CA VAL A 102 -10.63 13.22 -21.09
C VAL A 102 -9.67 13.19 -19.91
N LYS A 103 -9.35 14.36 -19.33
CA LYS A 103 -8.45 14.47 -18.17
C LYS A 103 -9.22 14.83 -16.91
N ALA A 104 -8.85 14.21 -15.79
CA ALA A 104 -9.35 14.64 -14.50
C ALA A 104 -8.80 16.06 -14.16
N PRO A 105 -9.55 16.88 -13.39
CA PRO A 105 -9.05 18.16 -12.89
C PRO A 105 -7.70 17.98 -12.18
N LYS A 106 -6.72 18.85 -12.47
CA LYS A 106 -5.41 18.78 -11.79
C LYS A 106 -5.58 19.18 -10.33
N GLN A 107 -5.10 18.34 -9.43
CA GLN A 107 -4.94 18.72 -8.02
C GLN A 107 -3.50 19.17 -7.78
N ALA A 108 -3.32 20.26 -7.04
CA ALA A 108 -2.01 20.68 -6.58
C ALA A 108 -1.37 19.52 -5.79
N ARG A 109 -0.15 19.13 -6.19
CA ARG A 109 0.61 18.11 -5.46
C ARG A 109 0.99 18.72 -4.11
N LYS A 110 0.41 18.23 -3.03
CA LYS A 110 0.98 18.45 -1.70
C LYS A 110 2.26 17.63 -1.64
N LEU A 111 3.38 18.26 -1.29
CA LEU A 111 4.60 17.53 -0.99
C LEU A 111 4.27 16.51 0.11
N PRO A 112 4.69 15.24 -0.02
CA PRO A 112 4.53 14.28 1.04
C PRO A 112 5.19 14.82 2.30
N LYS A 113 4.45 14.86 3.41
CA LYS A 113 5.06 15.12 4.72
C LYS A 113 5.73 13.81 5.15
N THR A 114 7.05 13.80 5.26
CA THR A 114 7.78 12.77 6.01
C THR A 114 7.73 13.10 7.49
N LEU A 115 7.90 12.08 8.34
CA LEU A 115 8.24 12.30 9.73
C LEU A 115 9.75 12.49 9.79
N ASP A 116 10.20 13.46 10.57
CA ASP A 116 11.62 13.53 10.90
C ASP A 116 12.02 12.39 11.86
N VAL A 117 13.33 12.22 12.03
CA VAL A 117 13.91 11.14 12.83
C VAL A 117 13.49 11.22 14.30
N ASP A 118 13.35 12.43 14.85
CA ASP A 118 12.99 12.66 16.25
C ASP A 118 11.52 12.33 16.50
N GLN A 119 10.63 12.66 15.57
CA GLN A 119 9.22 12.31 15.60
C GLN A 119 9.01 10.80 15.57
N VAL A 120 9.78 10.09 14.73
CA VAL A 120 9.74 8.62 14.71
C VAL A 120 10.32 8.05 16.01
N SER A 121 11.39 8.64 16.54
CA SER A 121 11.96 8.26 17.84
C SER A 121 10.93 8.40 18.96
N ALA A 122 10.27 9.55 19.05
CA ALA A 122 9.24 9.82 20.05
C ALA A 122 8.05 8.86 19.92
N LEU A 123 7.66 8.50 18.69
CA LEU A 123 6.62 7.51 18.44
C LEU A 123 7.02 6.12 18.97
N LEU A 124 8.28 5.71 18.81
CA LEU A 124 8.72 4.34 19.08
C LEU A 124 9.33 4.12 20.48
N ASP A 125 9.93 5.15 21.10
CA ASP A 125 10.65 5.02 22.38
C ASP A 125 9.76 5.10 23.62
N ALA A 126 8.48 5.42 23.45
CA ALA A 126 7.66 5.85 24.58
C ALA A 126 7.15 4.71 25.49
N GLY A 127 7.75 3.52 25.41
CA GLY A 127 7.48 2.37 26.28
C GLY A 127 6.13 1.71 26.04
N ALA A 128 6.05 0.42 26.34
CA ALA A 128 4.83 -0.38 26.28
C ALA A 128 4.39 -0.79 27.69
N ASN A 129 3.15 -0.45 28.05
CA ASN A 129 2.61 -0.74 29.39
C ASN A 129 1.62 -1.92 29.40
N SER A 130 1.42 -2.57 28.24
CA SER A 130 0.57 -3.75 28.11
C SER A 130 1.05 -4.62 26.95
N VAL A 131 0.60 -5.88 26.92
CA VAL A 131 0.86 -6.82 25.81
C VAL A 131 0.44 -6.21 24.46
N LEU A 132 -0.67 -5.47 24.44
CA LEU A 132 -1.18 -4.83 23.24
C LEU A 132 -0.25 -3.70 22.74
N GLU A 133 0.33 -2.94 23.66
CA GLU A 133 1.28 -1.88 23.33
C GLU A 133 2.64 -2.44 22.94
N LEU A 134 3.06 -3.54 23.56
CA LEU A 134 4.29 -4.23 23.18
C LEU A 134 4.19 -4.76 21.75
N ARG A 135 3.05 -5.35 21.39
CA ARG A 135 2.75 -5.71 20.00
C ARG A 135 2.86 -4.52 19.06
N ASP A 136 2.24 -3.40 19.42
CA ASP A 136 2.18 -2.23 18.55
C ASP A 136 3.57 -1.61 18.36
N VAL A 137 4.38 -1.52 19.44
CA VAL A 137 5.78 -1.08 19.37
C VAL A 137 6.58 -2.02 18.48
N ALA A 138 6.52 -3.34 18.69
CA ALA A 138 7.21 -4.32 17.86
C ALA A 138 6.80 -4.21 16.39
N MET A 139 5.50 -4.01 16.14
CA MET A 139 4.94 -3.86 14.81
C MET A 139 5.42 -2.58 14.11
N PHE A 140 5.40 -1.43 14.78
CA PHE A 140 5.82 -0.16 14.18
C PHE A 140 7.34 -0.06 14.03
N GLU A 141 8.10 -0.63 14.97
CA GLU A 141 9.57 -0.70 14.90
C GLU A 141 10.00 -1.60 13.74
N LEU A 142 9.39 -2.78 13.56
CA LEU A 142 9.65 -3.65 12.40
C LEU A 142 9.23 -2.99 11.08
N PHE A 143 8.05 -2.36 11.07
CA PHE A 143 7.53 -1.66 9.89
C PHE A 143 8.47 -0.56 9.41
N TYR A 144 8.97 0.24 10.34
CA TYR A 144 9.88 1.34 10.06
C TYR A 144 11.28 0.83 9.72
N SER A 145 11.86 -0.10 10.49
CA SER A 145 13.23 -0.59 10.28
C SER A 145 13.44 -1.37 8.98
N SER A 146 12.43 -2.09 8.50
CA SER A 146 12.51 -2.86 7.25
C SER A 146 11.73 -2.22 6.09
N GLY A 147 11.18 -1.02 6.29
CA GLY A 147 10.47 -0.28 5.26
C GLY A 147 9.29 -1.03 4.64
N LEU A 148 8.58 -1.89 5.38
CA LEU A 148 7.55 -2.79 4.86
C LEU A 148 6.34 -2.04 4.26
N ARG A 149 5.64 -2.65 3.29
CA ARG A 149 4.27 -2.22 2.94
C ARG A 149 3.30 -2.73 4.01
N LEU A 150 2.17 -2.04 4.20
CA LEU A 150 1.13 -2.45 5.15
C LEU A 150 0.66 -3.89 4.94
N SER A 151 0.42 -4.27 3.67
CA SER A 151 0.01 -5.63 3.33
C SER A 151 1.09 -6.65 3.66
N GLU A 152 2.36 -6.32 3.45
CA GLU A 152 3.51 -7.19 3.72
C GLU A 152 3.65 -7.44 5.23
N LEU A 153 3.61 -6.37 6.04
CA LEU A 153 3.60 -6.49 7.51
C LEU A 153 2.45 -7.37 8.01
N SER A 154 1.24 -7.16 7.48
CA SER A 154 0.06 -7.93 7.90
C SER A 154 0.11 -9.41 7.50
N SER A 155 0.91 -9.76 6.47
CA SER A 155 1.03 -11.11 5.95
C SER A 155 2.19 -11.92 6.54
N LEU A 156 3.11 -11.27 7.27
CA LEU A 156 4.27 -11.96 7.87
C LEU A 156 3.84 -13.11 8.79
N ASN A 157 4.62 -14.18 8.72
CA ASN A 157 4.59 -15.35 9.59
C ASN A 157 5.83 -15.42 10.46
N LEU A 158 5.79 -16.26 11.49
CA LEU A 158 6.94 -16.57 12.33
C LEU A 158 8.13 -17.09 11.51
N ALA A 159 7.87 -17.96 10.53
CA ALA A 159 8.90 -18.54 9.66
C ALA A 159 9.54 -17.52 8.70
N ASP A 160 8.94 -16.33 8.54
CA ASP A 160 9.51 -15.28 7.69
C ASP A 160 10.59 -14.47 8.42
N ILE A 161 10.79 -14.68 9.73
CA ILE A 161 11.72 -13.91 10.57
C ILE A 161 12.92 -14.76 10.92
N ASP A 162 14.11 -14.27 10.58
CA ASP A 162 15.38 -14.79 11.06
C ASP A 162 16.03 -13.79 12.01
N ILE A 163 15.94 -14.08 13.31
CA ILE A 163 16.52 -13.23 14.36
C ILE A 163 18.05 -13.34 14.39
N HIS A 164 18.59 -14.51 14.07
CA HIS A 164 20.04 -14.75 14.12
C HIS A 164 20.74 -13.94 13.03
N ASP A 165 20.23 -14.05 11.81
CA ASP A 165 20.79 -13.38 10.65
C ASP A 165 20.31 -11.93 10.52
N LYS A 166 19.40 -11.48 11.41
CA LYS A 166 18.81 -10.13 11.46
C LYS A 166 18.03 -9.77 10.20
N GLN A 167 17.19 -10.68 9.71
CA GLN A 167 16.49 -10.51 8.45
C GLN A 167 15.06 -11.00 8.49
N LEU A 168 14.29 -10.57 7.50
CA LEU A 168 12.99 -11.12 7.22
C LEU A 168 12.80 -11.37 5.73
N THR A 169 11.92 -12.32 5.41
CA THR A 169 11.52 -12.63 4.04
C THR A 169 10.15 -12.05 3.75
N VAL A 170 10.03 -11.27 2.67
CA VAL A 170 8.74 -10.79 2.18
C VAL A 170 8.38 -11.50 0.88
N VAL A 171 7.22 -12.16 0.86
CA VAL A 171 6.65 -12.73 -0.35
C VAL A 171 5.72 -11.72 -1.01
N SER A 172 6.04 -11.27 -2.23
CA SER A 172 5.18 -10.34 -2.96
C SER A 172 4.06 -11.09 -3.70
N GLY A 173 2.81 -10.64 -3.53
CA GLY A 173 1.61 -11.31 -4.08
C GLY A 173 1.46 -11.30 -5.61
N LYS A 174 2.39 -10.69 -6.36
CA LYS A 174 2.41 -10.71 -7.83
C LYS A 174 3.71 -11.33 -8.30
N GLY A 175 3.63 -12.54 -8.85
CA GLY A 175 4.77 -13.25 -9.44
C GLY A 175 5.63 -14.10 -8.48
N GLY A 176 5.25 -14.23 -7.20
CA GLY A 176 5.93 -15.13 -6.26
C GLY A 176 7.37 -14.75 -5.91
N LYS A 177 7.81 -13.55 -6.29
CA LYS A 177 9.16 -13.06 -5.97
C LYS A 177 9.23 -12.74 -4.47
N SER A 178 10.08 -13.48 -3.76
CA SER A 178 10.50 -13.15 -2.40
C SER A 178 11.67 -12.18 -2.43
N ARG A 179 11.79 -11.37 -1.36
CA ARG A 179 13.00 -10.57 -1.11
C ARG A 179 13.35 -10.64 0.37
N LEU A 180 14.63 -10.63 0.66
CA LEU A 180 15.15 -10.51 2.02
C LEU A 180 15.27 -9.03 2.38
N LEU A 181 14.84 -8.68 3.59
CA LEU A 181 14.97 -7.34 4.15
C LEU A 181 15.72 -7.45 5.48
N PRO A 182 16.72 -6.60 5.73
CA PRO A 182 17.38 -6.54 7.01
C PRO A 182 16.42 -5.96 8.07
N MET A 183 16.68 -6.31 9.32
CA MET A 183 15.98 -5.81 10.50
C MET A 183 16.96 -5.04 11.37
N GLY A 184 16.57 -3.83 11.76
CA GLY A 184 17.35 -3.03 12.70
C GLY A 184 17.43 -3.68 14.08
N THR A 185 18.53 -3.45 14.80
CA THR A 185 18.78 -4.05 16.12
C THR A 185 17.67 -3.78 17.14
N LYS A 186 17.10 -2.56 17.11
CA LYS A 186 15.96 -2.21 17.97
C LYS A 186 14.71 -3.03 17.66
N ALA A 187 14.40 -3.22 16.38
CA ALA A 187 13.26 -4.02 15.94
C ALA A 187 13.36 -5.47 16.44
N ILE A 188 14.56 -6.06 16.34
CA ILE A 188 14.83 -7.40 16.83
C ILE A 188 14.57 -7.50 18.34
N LYS A 189 15.08 -6.53 19.12
CA LYS A 189 14.89 -6.52 20.58
C LYS A 189 13.42 -6.51 20.97
N VAL A 190 12.62 -5.59 20.41
CA VAL A 190 11.18 -5.52 20.74
C VAL A 190 10.40 -6.70 20.17
N LEU A 191 10.84 -7.26 19.03
CA LEU A 191 10.22 -8.44 18.44
C LEU A 191 10.43 -9.67 19.33
N GLN A 192 11.62 -9.86 19.88
CA GLN A 192 11.90 -10.93 20.86
C GLN A 192 11.00 -10.83 22.09
N GLU A 193 10.81 -9.62 22.64
CA GLU A 193 9.90 -9.43 23.77
C GLU A 193 8.44 -9.71 23.39
N TRP A 194 8.01 -9.28 22.19
CA TRP A 194 6.67 -9.59 21.69
C TRP A 194 6.44 -11.10 21.55
N LEU A 195 7.41 -11.84 20.99
CA LEU A 195 7.28 -13.27 20.76
C LEU A 195 7.09 -14.08 22.05
N LYS A 196 7.61 -13.60 23.20
CA LYS A 196 7.42 -14.24 24.51
C LYS A 196 5.98 -14.20 25.01
N VAL A 197 5.22 -13.17 24.64
CA VAL A 197 3.87 -12.90 25.17
C VAL A 197 2.77 -12.90 24.09
N ARG A 198 3.14 -13.26 22.86
CA ARG A 198 2.25 -13.28 21.70
C ARG A 198 1.12 -14.29 21.92
N PRO A 199 -0.16 -13.85 21.94
CA PRO A 199 -1.28 -14.79 21.95
C PRO A 199 -1.41 -15.45 20.57
N ALA A 200 -1.68 -16.74 20.56
CA ALA A 200 -2.01 -17.50 19.36
C ALA A 200 -3.13 -18.48 19.67
N VAL A 201 -4.09 -18.59 18.75
CA VAL A 201 -4.95 -19.78 18.68
C VAL A 201 -4.21 -20.87 17.91
N ASP A 202 -4.58 -22.13 18.15
CA ASP A 202 -3.92 -23.33 17.61
C ASP A 202 -3.37 -23.17 16.18
N ASP A 203 -2.07 -23.46 16.03
CA ASP A 203 -1.29 -23.38 14.79
C ASP A 203 -1.25 -22.01 14.07
N GLU A 204 -1.66 -20.90 14.70
CA GLU A 204 -1.57 -19.57 14.09
C GLU A 204 -0.10 -19.19 13.82
N LYS A 205 0.22 -19.03 12.53
CA LYS A 205 1.57 -18.71 12.05
C LYS A 205 1.85 -17.22 11.96
N ALA A 206 0.85 -16.36 12.03
CA ALA A 206 1.00 -14.92 11.86
C ALA A 206 1.94 -14.28 12.89
N LEU A 207 2.89 -13.45 12.46
CA LEU A 207 3.82 -12.77 13.36
C LEU A 207 3.08 -11.85 14.36
N PHE A 208 2.09 -11.09 13.86
CA PHE A 208 1.28 -10.20 14.67
C PHE A 208 -0.17 -10.68 14.73
N THR A 209 -0.64 -10.88 15.95
CA THR A 209 -1.98 -11.38 16.26
C THR A 209 -2.84 -10.34 16.98
N SER A 210 -4.15 -10.51 16.86
CA SER A 210 -5.14 -9.80 17.66
C SER A 210 -5.13 -10.33 19.11
N VAL A 211 -5.85 -9.65 20.00
CA VAL A 211 -6.04 -10.14 21.38
C VAL A 211 -6.68 -11.54 21.42
N LYS A 212 -7.42 -11.90 20.37
CA LYS A 212 -8.04 -13.22 20.21
C LYS A 212 -7.07 -14.27 19.66
N GLY A 213 -5.80 -13.95 19.45
CA GLY A 213 -4.78 -14.87 18.94
C GLY A 213 -4.80 -15.12 17.43
N THR A 214 -5.66 -14.43 16.66
CA THR A 214 -5.75 -14.56 15.19
C THR A 214 -4.98 -13.47 14.44
N ARG A 215 -4.58 -13.70 13.19
CA ARG A 215 -3.88 -12.71 12.34
C ARG A 215 -4.49 -11.29 12.39
N LEU A 216 -3.62 -10.30 12.57
CA LEU A 216 -4.00 -8.90 12.56
C LEU A 216 -4.16 -8.36 11.12
N GLY A 217 -5.35 -7.85 10.79
CA GLY A 217 -5.63 -7.27 9.46
C GLY A 217 -5.16 -5.82 9.28
N ASN A 218 -4.98 -5.40 8.02
CA ASN A 218 -4.56 -4.04 7.62
C ASN A 218 -5.32 -2.90 8.31
N ARG A 219 -6.65 -3.01 8.40
CA ARG A 219 -7.51 -2.00 9.03
C ARG A 219 -7.18 -1.85 10.52
N SER A 220 -6.96 -2.96 11.21
CA SER A 220 -6.61 -2.98 12.62
C SER A 220 -5.25 -2.33 12.85
N ILE A 221 -4.25 -2.64 12.03
CA ILE A 221 -2.91 -2.04 12.09
C ILE A 221 -3.00 -0.50 11.95
N GLN A 222 -3.76 -0.01 10.97
CA GLN A 222 -3.97 1.43 10.78
C GLN A 222 -4.65 2.09 12.00
N LEU A 223 -5.66 1.44 12.58
CA LEU A 223 -6.34 1.95 13.77
C LEU A 223 -5.41 1.97 14.98
N ARG A 224 -4.60 0.92 15.18
CA ARG A 224 -3.59 0.88 16.25
C ARG A 224 -2.56 1.99 16.07
N LEU A 225 -2.08 2.23 14.85
CA LEU A 225 -1.14 3.33 14.59
C LEU A 225 -1.75 4.68 14.91
N LYS A 226 -3.01 4.92 14.50
CA LYS A 226 -3.70 6.17 14.83
C LYS A 226 -3.82 6.36 16.35
N GLN A 227 -4.28 5.33 17.07
CA GLN A 227 -4.40 5.37 18.53
C GLN A 227 -3.05 5.62 19.21
N TRP A 228 -2.00 4.99 18.70
CA TRP A 228 -0.64 5.17 19.20
C TRP A 228 -0.14 6.61 19.00
N CYS A 229 -0.36 7.19 17.82
CA CYS A 229 0.01 8.59 17.55
C CYS A 229 -0.69 9.57 18.50
N ILE A 230 -2.00 9.40 18.72
CA ILE A 230 -2.77 10.21 19.68
C ILE A 230 -2.17 10.07 21.08
N LYS A 231 -1.92 8.84 21.54
CA LYS A 231 -1.35 8.58 22.86
C LYS A 231 0.02 9.25 23.05
N LYS A 232 0.83 9.35 21.99
CA LYS A 232 2.19 9.90 22.04
C LYS A 232 2.28 11.37 21.65
N GLY A 233 1.16 12.04 21.39
CA GLY A 233 1.15 13.46 21.02
C GLY A 233 1.76 13.74 19.63
N VAL A 234 1.85 12.71 18.77
CA VAL A 234 2.34 12.82 17.40
C VAL A 234 1.16 13.15 16.47
N PRO A 235 1.34 13.93 15.39
CA PRO A 235 0.24 14.32 14.52
C PRO A 235 -0.62 13.14 14.04
N GLU A 236 -1.96 13.26 14.11
CA GLU A 236 -2.90 12.21 13.68
C GLU A 236 -2.77 11.81 12.20
N SER A 237 -2.09 12.61 11.38
CA SER A 237 -1.89 12.33 9.96
C SER A 237 -0.93 11.16 9.69
N VAL A 238 -0.19 10.70 10.70
CA VAL A 238 0.74 9.57 10.56
C VAL A 238 -0.01 8.32 10.13
N ASN A 239 0.49 7.71 9.06
CA ASN A 239 -0.08 6.51 8.46
C ASN A 239 1.05 5.60 7.97
N PRO A 240 0.76 4.33 7.65
CA PRO A 240 1.80 3.38 7.23
C PRO A 240 2.60 3.83 6.01
N HIS A 241 2.01 4.59 5.07
CA HIS A 241 2.78 5.11 3.94
C HIS A 241 3.79 6.18 4.36
N MET A 242 3.44 7.03 5.34
CA MET A 242 4.38 8.03 5.87
C MET A 242 5.56 7.37 6.59
N LEU A 243 5.32 6.33 7.41
CA LEU A 243 6.42 5.60 8.07
C LEU A 243 7.39 4.99 7.05
N ARG A 244 6.85 4.31 6.03
CA ARG A 244 7.69 3.72 4.96
C ARG A 244 8.44 4.79 4.17
N HIS A 245 7.80 5.92 3.88
CA HIS A 245 8.47 7.00 3.14
C HIS A 245 9.55 7.68 3.97
N SER A 246 9.32 7.83 5.28
CA SER A 246 10.31 8.37 6.22
C SER A 246 11.51 7.43 6.31
N PHE A 247 11.30 6.11 6.43
CA PHE A 247 12.38 5.12 6.34
C PHE A 247 13.19 5.26 5.04
N ALA A 248 12.51 5.30 3.88
CA ALA A 248 13.18 5.43 2.59
C ALA A 248 14.04 6.70 2.50
N THR A 249 13.53 7.82 3.03
CA THR A 249 14.21 9.11 3.02
C THR A 249 15.40 9.11 3.96
N HIS A 250 15.22 8.66 5.20
CA HIS A 250 16.31 8.61 6.19
C HIS A 250 17.41 7.62 5.81
N LEU A 251 17.04 6.47 5.22
CA LEU A 251 18.02 5.51 4.72
C LEU A 251 18.82 6.10 3.56
N LEU A 252 18.16 6.80 2.64
CA LEU A 252 18.83 7.49 1.53
C LEU A 252 19.76 8.60 2.02
N GLU A 253 19.33 9.38 3.01
CA GLU A 253 20.17 10.43 3.61
C GLU A 253 21.41 9.85 4.30
N ALA A 254 21.27 8.69 4.95
CA ALA A 254 22.37 8.00 5.62
C ALA A 254 23.33 7.29 4.65
N SER A 255 22.82 6.64 3.61
CA SER A 255 23.63 5.83 2.68
C SER A 255 24.12 6.58 1.45
N GLN A 256 23.42 7.64 1.05
CA GLN A 256 23.60 8.35 -0.23
C GLN A 256 23.46 7.45 -1.48
N ASP A 257 22.91 6.23 -1.34
CA ASP A 257 22.73 5.28 -2.43
C ASP A 257 21.24 5.09 -2.77
N LEU A 258 20.75 5.88 -3.73
CA LEU A 258 19.36 5.81 -4.19
C LEU A 258 19.00 4.45 -4.78
N ARG A 259 19.93 3.80 -5.47
CA ARG A 259 19.65 2.56 -6.21
C ARG A 259 19.49 1.40 -5.25
N ALA A 260 20.39 1.28 -4.27
CA ALA A 260 20.31 0.25 -3.26
C ALA A 260 19.03 0.38 -2.40
N VAL A 261 18.62 1.61 -2.08
CA VAL A 261 17.36 1.88 -1.36
C VAL A 261 16.12 1.50 -2.18
N GLN A 262 16.12 1.78 -3.50
CA GLN A 262 15.01 1.43 -4.38
C GLN A 262 14.84 -0.09 -4.54
N GLU A 263 15.95 -0.81 -4.68
CA GLU A 263 15.96 -2.27 -4.80
C GLU A 263 15.50 -2.93 -3.49
N LEU A 264 16.01 -2.47 -2.35
CA LEU A 264 15.58 -2.90 -1.02
C LEU A 264 14.06 -2.75 -0.83
N LEU A 265 13.50 -1.63 -1.27
CA LEU A 265 12.07 -1.35 -1.17
C LEU A 265 11.22 -2.10 -2.21
N GLY A 266 11.84 -2.79 -3.18
CA GLY A 266 11.15 -3.59 -4.19
C GLY A 266 10.29 -2.75 -5.13
N HIS A 267 10.87 -1.67 -5.70
CA HIS A 267 10.24 -0.91 -6.78
C HIS A 267 10.41 -1.66 -8.11
N GLU A 268 9.29 -2.04 -8.76
CA GLU A 268 9.26 -2.91 -9.95
C GLU A 268 9.83 -2.29 -11.25
N ASN A 269 10.31 -1.05 -11.24
CA ASN A 269 10.80 -0.39 -12.45
C ASN A 269 12.25 0.06 -12.26
N ILE A 270 13.17 -0.57 -13.00
CA ILE A 270 14.25 0.06 -13.78
C ILE A 270 14.89 -1.02 -14.67
N SER A 271 14.98 -0.70 -15.96
CA SER A 271 15.87 -1.34 -16.93
C SER A 271 17.32 -1.16 -16.51
N THR A 272 18.12 -2.23 -16.63
CA THR A 272 19.58 -2.37 -16.44
C THR A 272 20.04 -2.98 -15.11
N THR A 273 20.48 -4.24 -15.26
CA THR A 273 21.46 -5.05 -14.50
C THR A 273 21.46 -4.97 -12.96
N GLN A 274 21.18 -6.11 -12.31
CA GLN A 274 21.27 -6.34 -10.87
C GLN A 274 22.72 -6.17 -10.37
N ILE A 275 22.97 -5.27 -9.43
CA ILE A 275 24.29 -5.08 -8.80
C ILE A 275 24.14 -4.84 -7.29
N TYR A 276 23.31 -5.61 -6.59
CA TYR A 276 23.33 -5.62 -5.12
C TYR A 276 23.12 -7.02 -4.58
N THR A 277 23.99 -7.37 -3.63
CA THR A 277 24.00 -8.65 -2.91
C THR A 277 23.30 -8.48 -1.56
N HIS A 278 23.04 -9.61 -0.93
CA HIS A 278 22.53 -9.66 0.44
C HIS A 278 23.40 -8.86 1.44
N LEU A 279 24.73 -8.93 1.30
CA LEU A 279 25.69 -8.24 2.14
C LEU A 279 25.59 -6.71 2.03
N ASP A 280 25.28 -6.20 0.83
CA ASP A 280 25.10 -4.77 0.60
C ASP A 280 23.87 -4.24 1.37
N PHE A 281 22.79 -5.02 1.45
CA PHE A 281 21.61 -4.64 2.22
C PHE A 281 21.84 -4.68 3.74
N GLN A 282 22.61 -5.65 4.22
CA GLN A 282 22.99 -5.69 5.64
C GLN A 282 23.87 -4.49 6.00
N HIS A 283 24.82 -4.13 5.12
CA HIS A 283 25.61 -2.92 5.29
C HIS A 283 24.74 -1.64 5.33
N LEU A 284 23.73 -1.52 4.46
CA LEU A 284 22.79 -0.39 4.52
C LEU A 284 22.03 -0.30 5.84
N ALA A 285 21.61 -1.45 6.39
CA ALA A 285 20.97 -1.49 7.70
C ALA A 285 21.92 -1.11 8.83
N GLU A 286 23.19 -1.49 8.74
CA GLU A 286 24.23 -1.08 9.68
C GLU A 286 24.55 0.40 9.58
N VAL A 287 24.71 0.95 8.37
CA VAL A 287 24.88 2.38 8.12
C VAL A 287 23.71 3.15 8.68
N TYR A 288 22.49 2.67 8.45
CA TYR A 288 21.30 3.25 9.02
C TYR A 288 21.30 3.19 10.55
N ASP A 289 21.55 2.03 11.16
CA ASP A 289 21.64 1.91 12.61
C ASP A 289 22.70 2.90 13.15
N GLN A 290 23.91 2.92 12.59
CA GLN A 290 24.99 3.83 13.00
C GLN A 290 24.67 5.32 12.82
N ALA A 291 23.98 5.68 11.72
CA ALA A 291 23.57 7.05 11.43
C ALA A 291 22.35 7.47 12.25
N HIS A 292 21.51 6.52 12.67
CA HIS A 292 20.30 6.81 13.42
C HIS A 292 20.68 7.27 14.83
N PRO A 293 20.22 8.46 15.28
CA PRO A 293 20.36 8.94 16.65
C PRO A 293 19.98 7.91 17.74
N ARG A 294 19.16 6.93 17.37
CA ARG A 294 18.65 5.86 18.21
C ARG A 294 19.62 4.70 18.45
N ALA A 295 20.56 4.36 17.56
CA ALA A 295 21.51 3.27 17.86
C ALA A 295 22.60 3.70 18.86
N LYS A 296 22.91 5.01 18.90
CA LYS A 296 23.92 5.56 19.84
C LYS A 296 23.40 5.76 21.26
N LYS A 297 22.07 5.77 21.48
CA LYS A 297 21.43 5.97 22.81
C LYS A 297 21.32 4.70 23.67
N SER A 298 22.07 3.63 23.37
CA SER A 298 22.14 2.45 24.26
C SER A 298 23.11 2.70 25.41
N LYS A 299 22.70 3.49 26.40
CA LYS A 299 23.25 3.49 27.77
C LYS A 299 22.11 3.64 28.76
#